data_AF-A0A897P0D9-F1
#
_entry.id   AF-A0A897P0D9-F1
#
_cell.length_a   1.000
_cell.length_b   1.000
_cell.length_c   1.000
_cell.angle_alpha   90.00
_cell.angle_beta   90.00
_cell.angle_gamma   90.00
#
_symmetry.space_group_name_H-M   'P 1'
#
loop_
_entity.id
_entity.type
_entity.pdbx_description
1 polymer ?
#
loop_
_entity_poly.entity_id
_entity_poly.type
_entity_poly.pdbx_seq_one_letter_code
_entity_poly.pdbx_strand_id
1 'polypeptide(L)' 'MTRTKPETGIQSKTQRPSQISKFAADDGESLDFFGRSVAVSSDGTTALIGAYHDDDPNGEDAGSAYVFKL' A
#
# COMPACT_ATOMS: atom_id res chain seq x y z
N MET A 1 32.02 15.94 -46.99
CA MET A 1 31.09 14.89 -46.52
C MET A 1 31.64 14.32 -45.22
N THR A 2 31.31 14.92 -44.08
CA THR A 2 31.67 14.39 -42.76
C THR A 2 30.51 13.54 -42.27
N ARG A 3 30.73 12.22 -42.18
CA ARG A 3 29.80 11.32 -41.50
C ARG A 3 29.96 11.53 -40.00
N THR A 4 29.01 12.22 -39.37
CA THR A 4 28.82 12.16 -37.93
C THR A 4 28.19 10.80 -37.58
N LYS A 5 28.89 10.05 -36.74
CA LYS A 5 28.44 8.80 -36.12
C LYS A 5 27.19 9.10 -35.28
N PRO A 6 26.08 8.35 -35.41
CA PRO A 6 24.99 8.47 -34.46
C PRO A 6 25.46 7.87 -33.12
N GLU A 7 25.48 8.69 -32.07
CA GLU A 7 25.64 8.20 -30.71
C GLU A 7 24.36 7.43 -30.35
N THR A 8 24.46 6.10 -30.32
CA THR A 8 23.39 5.22 -29.87
C THR A 8 23.19 5.40 -28.37
N GLY A 9 22.29 6.32 -28.01
CA GLY A 9 21.78 6.46 -26.67
C GLY A 9 20.81 5.33 -26.33
N ILE A 10 21.25 4.35 -25.54
CA ILE A 10 20.35 3.51 -24.74
C ILE A 10 20.89 3.57 -23.30
N GLN A 11 20.63 4.67 -22.62
CA GLN A 11 20.67 4.71 -21.16
C GLN A 11 19.33 4.14 -20.67
N SER A 12 19.22 2.81 -20.56
CA SER A 12 18.06 2.17 -19.94
C SER A 12 18.06 2.49 -18.43
N LYS A 13 17.52 3.64 -18.07
CA LYS A 13 17.27 4.03 -16.68
C LYS A 13 16.24 3.05 -16.12
N THR A 14 16.71 1.98 -15.47
CA THR A 14 15.83 1.03 -14.78
C THR A 14 15.24 1.78 -13.58
N GLN A 15 14.00 2.23 -13.71
CA GLN A 15 13.29 2.88 -12.62
C GLN A 15 12.95 1.83 -11.56
N ARG A 16 13.45 2.02 -10.34
CA ARG A 16 13.09 1.16 -9.22
C ARG A 16 11.61 1.35 -8.88
N PRO A 17 10.91 0.30 -8.43
CA PRO A 17 9.53 0.45 -7.97
C PRO A 17 9.47 1.49 -6.84
N SER A 18 8.52 2.42 -6.97
CA SER A 18 8.23 3.47 -5.98
C SER A 18 6.95 3.12 -5.23
N GLN A 19 6.99 3.22 -3.90
CA GLN A 19 5.80 3.15 -3.08
C GLN A 19 4.87 4.33 -3.41
N ILE A 20 3.58 4.04 -3.62
CA ILE A 20 2.57 5.07 -3.91
C ILE A 20 1.95 5.58 -2.61
N SER A 21 1.63 4.68 -1.67
CA SER A 21 1.03 5.03 -0.37
C SER A 21 1.38 4.00 0.70
N LYS A 22 1.19 4.39 1.97
CA LYS A 22 1.27 3.53 3.14
C LYS A 22 -0.06 3.64 3.89
N PHE A 23 -0.65 2.50 4.23
CA PHE A 23 -1.80 2.45 5.13
C PHE A 23 -1.34 2.15 6.55
N ALA A 24 -1.98 2.82 7.50
CA ALA A 24 -1.88 2.59 8.93
C ALA A 24 -3.26 2.88 9.53
N ALA A 25 -3.62 2.16 10.59
CA ALA A 25 -4.71 2.56 11.46
C ALA A 25 -4.33 3.87 12.14
N ASP A 26 -5.28 4.80 12.28
CA ASP A 26 -5.05 6.11 12.90
C ASP A 26 -5.08 6.03 14.44
N ASP A 27 -5.72 4.99 14.97
CA ASP A 27 -5.92 4.57 16.35
C ASP A 27 -5.15 3.28 16.69
N GLY A 28 -4.35 2.77 15.76
CA GLY A 28 -3.68 1.48 15.91
C GLY A 28 -2.77 1.42 17.12
N GLU A 29 -3.06 0.49 18.02
CA GLU A 29 -2.31 0.19 19.23
C GLU A 29 -1.43 -1.06 19.07
N SER A 30 -0.60 -1.29 20.09
CA SER A 30 0.23 -2.49 20.12
C SER A 30 -0.65 -3.73 20.24
N LEU A 31 -0.41 -4.69 19.33
CA LEU A 31 -1.10 -5.98 19.28
C LEU A 31 -2.49 -5.96 18.63
N ASP A 32 -2.93 -4.88 17.98
CA ASP A 32 -4.18 -4.92 17.19
C ASP A 32 -4.07 -5.80 15.93
N PHE A 33 -2.82 -6.08 15.52
CA PHE A 33 -2.46 -6.83 14.31
C PHE A 33 -3.11 -6.27 13.04
N PHE A 34 -3.10 -4.94 12.89
CA PHE A 34 -3.46 -4.27 11.63
C PHE A 34 -2.71 -4.89 10.44
N GLY A 35 -3.44 -5.20 9.37
CA GLY A 35 -2.87 -5.83 8.18
C GLY A 35 -2.89 -7.36 8.22
N ARG A 36 -3.46 -7.99 9.26
CA ARG A 36 -3.57 -9.47 9.32
C ARG A 36 -4.40 -10.04 8.18
N SER A 37 -5.40 -9.31 7.71
CA SER A 37 -6.19 -9.64 6.52
C SER A 37 -6.38 -8.40 5.65
N VAL A 38 -6.40 -8.61 4.33
CA VAL A 38 -6.55 -7.54 3.34
C VAL A 38 -7.49 -7.98 2.22
N ALA A 39 -8.30 -7.05 1.73
CA ALA A 39 -9.11 -7.22 0.52
C ALA A 39 -9.08 -5.92 -0.31
N VAL A 40 -9.20 -6.04 -1.62
CA VAL A 40 -9.31 -4.90 -2.54
C VAL A 40 -10.58 -5.07 -3.37
N SER A 41 -11.31 -3.98 -3.58
CA SER A 41 -12.48 -3.98 -4.44
C SER A 41 -12.11 -4.40 -5.87
N SER A 42 -13.07 -4.99 -6.60
CA SER A 42 -12.83 -5.43 -7.98
C SER A 42 -12.42 -4.31 -8.93
N ASP A 43 -12.82 -3.06 -8.63
CA ASP A 43 -12.44 -1.88 -9.39
C ASP A 43 -11.08 -1.28 -8.98
N GLY A 44 -10.43 -1.83 -7.95
CA GLY A 44 -9.12 -1.39 -7.48
C GLY A 44 -9.11 -0.02 -6.79
N THR A 45 -10.27 0.51 -6.37
CA THR A 45 -10.37 1.86 -5.78
C THR A 45 -10.52 1.86 -4.26
N THR A 46 -10.76 0.71 -3.64
CA THR A 46 -10.99 0.59 -2.19
C THR A 46 -10.24 -0.62 -1.65
N ALA A 47 -9.55 -0.43 -0.51
CA ALA A 47 -8.93 -1.50 0.25
C ALA A 47 -9.61 -1.62 1.63
N LEU A 48 -9.82 -2.86 2.08
CA LEU A 48 -10.19 -3.20 3.45
C LEU A 48 -8.99 -3.84 4.13
N ILE A 49 -8.68 -3.40 5.35
CA ILE A 49 -7.59 -3.93 6.16
C ILE A 49 -8.13 -4.27 7.54
N GLY A 50 -7.96 -5.52 7.97
CA GLY A 50 -8.42 -5.98 9.29
C GLY A 50 -7.35 -5.85 10.37
N ALA A 51 -7.79 -5.53 11.58
CA ALA A 51 -7.03 -5.58 12.83
C ALA A 51 -7.84 -6.39 13.85
N TYR A 52 -7.52 -7.67 14.01
CA TYR A 52 -8.43 -8.63 14.64
C TYR A 52 -8.36 -8.68 16.19
N HIS A 53 -7.39 -8.00 16.78
CA HIS A 53 -7.24 -7.78 18.23
C HIS A 53 -7.40 -6.29 18.57
N ASP A 54 -7.99 -5.51 17.68
CA ASP A 54 -8.31 -4.13 18.02
C ASP A 54 -9.45 -4.12 19.05
N ASP A 55 -9.24 -3.37 20.12
CA ASP A 55 -10.16 -3.23 21.25
C ASP A 55 -11.09 -2.02 21.08
N ASP A 56 -10.76 -1.08 20.19
CA ASP A 56 -11.58 0.10 19.94
C ASP A 56 -12.62 -0.17 18.83
N PRO A 57 -13.83 0.41 18.92
CA PRO A 57 -14.47 0.99 20.10
C PRO A 57 -15.28 -0.03 20.92
N ASN A 58 -15.19 -1.32 20.59
CA ASN A 58 -16.20 -2.32 20.99
C ASN A 58 -15.75 -3.25 22.13
N GLY A 59 -14.57 -3.02 22.71
CA GLY A 59 -14.01 -3.80 23.82
C GLY A 59 -13.04 -4.87 23.36
N GLU A 60 -12.47 -5.58 24.35
CA GLU A 60 -11.34 -6.50 24.20
C GLU A 60 -11.51 -7.49 23.02
N ASP A 61 -10.54 -7.47 22.10
CA ASP A 61 -10.41 -8.30 20.90
C ASP A 61 -11.65 -8.30 19.99
N ALA A 62 -12.48 -7.25 20.03
CA ALA A 62 -13.68 -7.15 19.20
C ALA A 62 -13.35 -7.09 17.69
N GLY A 63 -12.18 -6.52 17.38
CA GLY A 63 -11.65 -6.39 16.04
C GLY A 63 -12.26 -5.24 15.25
N SER A 64 -11.44 -4.70 14.35
CA SER A 64 -11.78 -3.58 13.48
C SER A 64 -11.45 -3.85 12.03
N ALA A 65 -12.13 -3.12 11.15
CA ALA A 65 -11.87 -3.10 9.71
C ALA A 65 -11.74 -1.65 9.23
N TYR A 66 -10.62 -1.35 8.59
CA TYR A 66 -10.26 -0.04 8.10
C TYR A 66 -10.48 0.02 6.59
N VAL A 67 -11.15 1.08 6.12
CA VAL A 67 -11.48 1.27 4.70
C VAL A 67 -10.64 2.40 4.13
N PHE A 68 -9.83 2.10 3.12
CA PHE A 68 -9.00 3.09 2.43
C PHE A 68 -9.45 3.27 0.99
N LYS A 69 -9.45 4.51 0.51
CA LYS A 69 -9.60 4.82 -0.92
C LYS A 69 -8.22 4.88 -1.56
N LEU A 70 -8.07 4.24 -2.72
CA LEU A 70 -6.83 4.14 -3.51
C LEU A 70 -6.76 5.18 -4.62
#